data_AF-A0A6L3ST13-F1
#
_entry.id   AF-A0A6L3ST13-F1
#
_cell.length_a   1.000
_cell.length_b   1.000
_cell.length_c   1.000
_cell.angle_alpha   90.00
_cell.angle_beta   90.00
_cell.angle_gamma   90.00
#
_symmetry.space_group_name_H-M   'P 1'
#
loop_
_entity.id
_entity.type
_entity.pdbx_description
1 polymer ?
#
loop_
_entity_poly.entity_id
_entity_poly.type
_entity_poly.pdbx_seq_one_letter_code
_entity_poly.pdbx_strand_id
1 'polypeptide(L)'
;MSKRVRQLPQERGSVLFDVIYEDGSRKSNRRVPMEILGGLDGDEPARLFIEEQDEAIAQKSGRPRSRIQELTRSVTKALKLVSEAY
;
A
#
# COMPACT_ATOMS: atom_id res chain seq x y z
N MET A 1 -2.25 17.72 -29.01
CA MET A 1 -2.59 17.97 -27.59
C MET A 1 -3.41 16.78 -27.07
N SER A 2 -2.74 15.74 -26.54
CA SER A 2 -3.44 14.55 -26.06
C SER A 2 -4.25 14.89 -24.81
N LYS A 3 -5.58 14.75 -24.90
CA LYS A 3 -6.50 14.96 -23.78
C LYS A 3 -6.12 13.97 -22.68
N ARG A 4 -5.72 14.50 -21.52
CA ARG A 4 -5.44 13.71 -20.33
C ARG A 4 -6.76 13.05 -19.90
N VAL A 5 -6.94 11.77 -20.26
CA VAL A 5 -8.08 10.97 -19.84
C VAL A 5 -7.99 10.87 -18.31
N ARG A 6 -8.86 11.60 -17.61
CA ARG A 6 -9.07 11.37 -16.18
C ARG A 6 -9.73 10.00 -16.07
N GLN A 7 -8.96 8.99 -15.67
CA GLN A 7 -9.54 7.73 -15.23
C GLN A 7 -10.52 8.06 -14.10
N LEU A 8 -11.80 7.72 -14.29
CA LEU A 8 -12.81 7.78 -13.25
C LEU A 8 -12.30 6.95 -12.07
N PRO A 9 -12.48 7.39 -10.81
CA PRO A 9 -12.20 6.54 -9.66
C PRO A 9 -12.96 5.24 -9.87
N GLN A 10 -12.27 4.11 -9.96
CA GLN A 10 -12.94 2.83 -9.93
C GLN A 10 -13.82 2.83 -8.68
N GLU A 11 -15.13 2.65 -8.83
CA GLU A 11 -16.08 2.54 -7.71
C GLU A 11 -15.93 1.18 -7.00
N ARG A 12 -14.69 0.74 -6.84
CA ARG A 12 -14.29 -0.50 -6.19
C ARG A 12 -13.37 -0.06 -5.07
N GLY A 13 -13.74 -0.38 -3.83
CA GLY A 13 -13.08 0.13 -2.63
C GLY A 13 -11.56 -0.13 -2.62
N SER A 14 -10.86 0.50 -1.69
CA SER A 14 -9.43 0.26 -1.49
C SER A 14 -9.16 -0.22 -0.08
N VAL A 15 -8.24 -1.17 0.06
CA VAL A 15 -7.72 -1.63 1.34
C VAL A 15 -6.43 -0.87 1.65
N LEU A 16 -6.25 -0.50 2.91
CA LEU A 16 -5.06 0.19 3.39
C LEU A 16 -4.12 -0.82 4.03
N PHE A 17 -2.82 -0.63 3.83
CA PHE A 17 -1.77 -1.45 4.39
C PHE A 17 -0.73 -0.61 5.14
N ASP A 18 -0.21 -1.20 6.21
CA ASP A 18 1.00 -0.80 6.88
C ASP A 18 2.18 -1.64 6.37
N VAL A 19 3.29 -0.97 6.09
CA VAL A 19 4.50 -1.56 5.51
C VAL A 19 5.67 -1.28 6.42
N ILE A 20 6.39 -2.33 6.79
CA ILE A 20 7.71 -2.26 7.46
C ILE A 20 8.76 -2.67 6.43
N TYR A 21 9.80 -1.84 6.30
CA TYR A 21 10.91 -2.09 5.39
C TYR A 21 12.12 -2.66 6.14
N GLU A 22 13.05 -3.29 5.42
CA GLU A 22 14.26 -3.89 6.00
C GLU A 22 15.18 -2.89 6.73
N ASP A 23 15.10 -1.60 6.39
CA ASP A 23 15.85 -0.53 7.06
C ASP A 23 15.20 -0.07 8.38
N GLY A 24 14.13 -0.74 8.81
CA GLY A 24 13.34 -0.38 9.99
C GLY A 24 12.39 0.80 9.78
N SER A 25 12.35 1.38 8.58
CA SER A 25 11.38 2.43 8.27
C SER A 25 9.98 1.86 8.11
N ARG A 26 8.97 2.70 8.38
CA ARG A 26 7.55 2.34 8.24
C ARG A 26 6.83 3.30 7.30
N LYS A 27 5.92 2.77 6.49
CA LYS A 27 4.89 3.54 5.79
C LYS A 27 3.50 3.00 6.12
N SER A 28 2.62 3.89 6.58
CA SER A 28 1.23 3.57 6.87
C SER A 28 0.31 3.98 5.72
N ASN A 29 -0.89 3.39 5.68
CA ASN A 29 -1.97 3.76 4.75
C ASN A 29 -1.58 3.64 3.28
N ARG A 30 -0.77 2.64 2.92
CA ARG A 30 -0.51 2.30 1.51
C ARG A 30 -1.79 1.74 0.91
N ARG A 31 -2.30 2.43 -0.11
CA ARG A 31 -3.61 2.15 -0.70
C ARG A 31 -3.48 1.12 -1.81
N VAL A 32 -4.25 0.04 -1.69
CA VAL A 32 -4.31 -1.05 -2.67
C VAL A 32 -5.74 -1.21 -3.17
N PRO A 33 -5.99 -1.24 -4.49
CA PRO A 33 -7.32 -1.48 -5.05
C PRO A 33 -7.85 -2.84 -4.60
N MET A 34 -9.11 -2.92 -4.17
CA MET A 34 -9.71 -4.20 -3.81
C MET A 34 -9.84 -5.15 -5.02
N GLU A 35 -9.78 -4.62 -6.24
CA GLU A 35 -9.85 -5.43 -7.48
C GLU A 35 -8.69 -6.42 -7.62
N ILE A 36 -7.52 -6.09 -7.06
CA ILE A 36 -6.35 -6.97 -7.09
C ILE A 36 -6.29 -7.87 -5.85
N LEU A 37 -7.23 -7.70 -4.92
CA LEU A 37 -7.32 -8.43 -3.66
C LEU A 37 -8.50 -9.40 -3.72
N GLY A 38 -8.41 -10.53 -3.02
CA GLY A 38 -9.56 -11.43 -2.86
C GLY A 38 -9.69 -12.53 -3.92
N GLY A 39 -8.59 -12.90 -4.59
CA GLY A 39 -8.45 -14.20 -5.25
C GLY A 39 -8.01 -15.30 -4.27
N LEU A 40 -7.61 -16.47 -4.79
CA LEU A 40 -7.03 -17.56 -3.99
C LEU A 40 -5.78 -17.09 -3.21
N ASP A 41 -5.05 -16.14 -3.78
CA ASP A 41 -3.80 -15.58 -3.25
C ASP A 41 -4.04 -14.49 -2.18
N GLY A 42 -5.31 -14.19 -1.85
CA GLY A 42 -5.67 -13.28 -0.77
C GLY A 42 -5.08 -11.87 -0.92
N ASP A 43 -4.06 -11.58 -0.11
CA ASP A 43 -3.34 -10.29 -0.05
C ASP A 43 -1.95 -10.32 -0.70
N GLU A 44 -1.48 -11.47 -1.19
CA GLU A 44 -0.15 -11.55 -1.82
C GLU A 44 0.04 -10.54 -2.97
N PRO A 45 -0.95 -10.27 -3.84
CA PRO A 45 -0.82 -9.25 -4.89
C PRO A 45 -0.62 -7.83 -4.35
N ALA A 46 -1.01 -7.56 -3.09
CA ALA A 46 -0.80 -6.26 -2.46
C ALA A 46 0.69 -5.92 -2.35
N ARG A 47 1.53 -6.92 -2.07
CA ARG A 47 2.98 -6.74 -1.89
C ARG A 47 3.63 -6.23 -3.16
N LEU A 48 3.39 -6.92 -4.29
CA LEU A 48 3.93 -6.56 -5.59
C LEU A 48 3.45 -5.16 -6.03
N PHE A 49 2.16 -4.88 -5.84
CA PHE A 49 1.60 -3.57 -6.20
C PHE A 49 2.22 -2.43 -5.40
N ILE A 50 2.49 -2.64 -4.11
CA ILE A 50 3.13 -1.63 -3.25
C ILE A 50 4.61 -1.47 -3.62
N GLU A 51 5.31 -2.56 -3.93
CA GLU A 51 6.71 -2.53 -4.40
C GLU A 51 6.83 -1.74 -5.71
N GLU A 52 5.98 -2.00 -6.70
CA GLU A 52 5.98 -1.25 -7.97
C GLU A 52 5.74 0.25 -7.75
N GLN A 53 4.81 0.60 -6.86
CA GLN A 53 4.61 2.01 -6.49
C GLN A 53 5.84 2.62 -5.82
N ASP A 54 6.48 1.89 -4.90
CA ASP A 54 7.68 2.37 -4.22
C ASP A 54 8.85 2.52 -5.18
N GLU A 55 9.00 1.64 -6.18
CA GLU A 55 9.98 1.79 -7.26
C GLU A 55 9.70 3.03 -8.12
N ALA A 56 8.44 3.26 -8.50
CA ALA A 56 8.07 4.46 -9.25
C ALA A 56 8.35 5.75 -8.45
N ILE A 57 8.18 5.71 -7.12
CA ILE A 57 8.56 6.81 -6.22
C ILE A 57 10.09 6.93 -6.12
N ALA A 58 10.82 5.82 -6.03
CA ALA A 58 12.27 5.77 -5.96
C ALA A 58 12.90 6.41 -7.19
N GLN A 59 12.42 6.03 -8.39
CA GLN A 59 12.86 6.57 -9.67
C GLN A 59 12.64 8.09 -9.75
N LYS A 60 11.49 8.57 -9.27
CA LYS A 60 11.17 10.01 -9.28
C LYS A 60 11.95 10.81 -8.23
N SER A 61 12.26 10.21 -7.09
CA SER A 61 12.93 10.87 -5.96
C SER A 61 14.45 10.73 -5.98
N GLY A 62 15.00 9.85 -6.82
CA GLY A 62 16.43 9.55 -6.88
C GLY A 62 16.95 8.78 -5.66
N ARG A 63 16.06 8.25 -4.82
CA ARG A 63 16.42 7.51 -3.59
C ARG A 63 15.91 6.08 -3.68
N PRO A 64 16.79 5.06 -3.63
CA PRO A 64 16.35 3.68 -3.61
C PRO A 64 15.48 3.44 -2.38
N ARG A 65 14.41 2.66 -2.55
CA ARG A 65 13.54 2.25 -1.44
C ARG A 65 13.99 0.87 -1.00
N SER A 66 14.06 0.67 0.32
CA SER A 66 14.37 -0.61 0.93
C SER A 66 13.26 -1.62 0.62
N ARG A 67 13.59 -2.92 0.68
CA ARG A 67 12.61 -3.99 0.43
C ARG A 67 11.56 -4.05 1.54
N ILE A 68 10.37 -4.52 1.19
CA ILE A 68 9.30 -4.76 2.16
C ILE A 68 9.64 -6.00 2.98
N GLN A 69 9.79 -5.81 4.29
CA GLN A 69 9.97 -6.88 5.27
C GLN A 69 8.62 -7.43 5.76
N GLU A 70 7.68 -6.54 6.12
CA GLU A 70 6.35 -6.92 6.60
C GLU A 70 5.27 -6.07 5.93
N LEU A 71 4.13 -6.71 5.63
CA LEU A 71 2.96 -6.10 5.04
C LEU A 71 1.71 -6.55 5.79
N THR A 72 0.99 -5.60 6.39
CA THR A 72 -0.17 -5.89 7.23
C THR A 72 -1.34 -5.01 6.83
N ARG A 73 -2.57 -5.56 6.73
CA ARG A 73 -3.77 -4.75 6.52
C ARG A 73 -3.93 -3.76 7.67
N SER A 74 -4.03 -2.47 7.36
CA SER A 74 -4.26 -1.42 8.34
C SER A 74 -5.64 -1.63 8.96
N VAL A 75 -5.69 -2.04 10.22
CA VAL A 75 -6.92 -2.01 11.01
C VAL A 75 -7.37 -0.56 11.15
N THR A 76 -8.68 -0.32 11.05
CA THR A 76 -9.24 1.02 11.31
C THR A 76 -8.72 1.51 12.67
N LYS A 77 -8.32 2.79 12.71
CA LYS A 77 -7.71 3.49 13.85
C LYS A 77 -8.36 3.18 15.22
N ALA A 78 -9.62 2.77 15.24
CA ALA A 78 -10.36 2.29 16.40
C ALA A 78 -9.66 1.15 17.17
N LEU A 79 -9.03 0.16 16.52
CA LEU A 79 -8.35 -0.93 17.24
C LEU A 79 -7.00 -0.49 17.82
N LYS A 80 -6.29 0.40 17.12
CA LYS A 80 -4.96 0.88 17.51
C LYS A 80 -5.00 1.72 18.79
N LEU A 81 -6.08 2.47 18.98
CA LEU A 81 -6.34 3.22 20.21
C LEU A 81 -6.60 2.31 21.42
N VAL A 82 -7.12 1.11 21.22
CA VAL A 82 -7.37 0.15 22.31
C VAL A 82 -6.07 -0.55 22.73
N SER A 83 -5.14 -0.81 21.80
CA SER A 83 -3.85 -1.44 22.12
C SER A 83 -2.81 -0.50 22.74
N GLU A 84 -2.91 0.82 22.50
CA GLU A 84 -2.01 1.83 23.07
C GLU A 84 -2.48 2.35 24.45
N ALA A 85 -3.69 1.96 24.88
CA ALA A 85 -4.33 2.43 26.10
C ALA A 85 -4.21 1.47 27.30
N TYR A 86 -3.33 0.46 27.23
CA TYR A 86 -3.12 -0.52 28.30
C TYR A 86 -1.64 -0.64 28.67
#